data_AF-A0A9D0BWS0-F1
#
_entry.id   AF-A0A9D0BWS0-F1
#
_cell.length_a   1.000
_cell.length_b   1.000
_cell.length_c   1.000
_cell.angle_alpha   90.00
_cell.angle_beta   90.00
_cell.angle_gamma   90.00
#
_symmetry.space_group_name_H-M   'P 1'
#
loop_
_entity.id
_entity.type
_entity.pdbx_description
1 polymer ?
#
loop_
_entity_poly.entity_id
_entity_poly.type
_entity_poly.pdbx_seq_one_letter_code
_entity_poly.pdbx_strand_id
1 'polypeptide(L)'
;MKRNKSFRLIPVLLLLILGSQSDGLTQNLFNTRDEGRLVYQKYKNRQAAALSKGFSKADRGVGILDRGELANVAGNFGIISNFHLFSPAFHWPSWADDTHQYCFGLELLVGVKGDVVTSIHDPATVAENFDWEAADGSLGNLFSGNVTVPDGTPQLASSDNPDTWPLDGSGNPFWPGIFRLNPETGAQVSGEFVSERDVYAEFTDQNNINGPYGLKVLQTAYSFSRSYARNFLIFDFQIINTSVDTLDSVWVGYMADFKVDFDAHDHLRFVSLDEGKSGGKDLVYLWDADPSGGNWDVTGYLGFLSLFTPGNRGITDFHYFDNIYEPSTNEQVWEIMSSDTLGSHITRSNYFHGQNYRLDNDSLADFMDPANPGLGT
;
A
#
# COMPACT_ATOMS: atom_id res chain seq x y z
N MET A 1 -18.36 -3.12 31.32
CA MET A 1 -17.55 -2.29 30.41
C MET A 1 -16.34 -3.10 29.96
N LYS A 2 -16.44 -3.78 28.80
CA LYS A 2 -15.28 -4.44 28.18
C LYS A 2 -14.46 -3.35 27.49
N ARG A 3 -13.18 -3.26 27.80
CA ARG A 3 -12.24 -2.34 27.15
C ARG A 3 -12.07 -2.77 25.69
N ASN A 4 -12.42 -1.89 24.75
CA ASN A 4 -12.03 -2.06 23.36
C ASN A 4 -10.50 -2.09 23.30
N LYS A 5 -9.94 -3.20 22.83
CA LYS A 5 -8.51 -3.30 22.51
C LYS A 5 -8.36 -2.77 21.08
N SER A 6 -7.82 -1.57 20.94
CA SER A 6 -7.35 -1.09 19.65
C SER A 6 -5.92 -1.58 19.43
N PHE A 7 -5.59 -1.96 18.21
CA PHE A 7 -4.24 -2.40 17.82
C PHE A 7 -3.68 -1.41 16.80
N ARG A 8 -2.47 -0.89 17.05
CA ARG A 8 -1.72 -0.03 16.11
C ARG A 8 -0.69 -0.87 15.36
N LEU A 9 -0.52 -0.58 14.08
CA LEU A 9 0.44 -1.17 13.17
C LEU A 9 1.07 -0.01 12.38
N ILE A 10 2.38 0.19 12.49
CA ILE A 10 3.09 1.29 11.80
C ILE A 10 4.13 0.66 10.86
N PRO A 11 3.85 0.53 9.56
CA PRO A 11 4.88 0.35 8.53
C PRO A 11 5.64 1.65 8.20
N VAL A 12 6.96 1.56 8.03
CA VAL A 12 7.83 2.62 7.49
C VAL A 12 8.43 2.07 6.20
N LEU A 13 8.22 2.73 5.07
CA LEU A 13 8.98 2.44 3.85
C LEU A 13 10.42 2.97 4.04
N LEU A 14 11.45 2.39 3.43
CA LEU A 14 12.82 2.95 3.47
C LEU A 14 13.53 2.71 2.13
N LEU A 15 14.17 3.73 1.55
CA LEU A 15 14.84 3.69 0.23
C LEU A 15 16.31 4.15 0.32
N LEU A 16 17.27 3.40 -0.26
CA LEU A 16 18.73 3.68 -0.30
C LEU A 16 19.32 3.28 -1.67
N ILE A 17 20.07 4.15 -2.37
CA ILE A 17 20.57 3.88 -3.75
C ILE A 17 21.97 4.52 -4.04
N LEU A 18 22.82 3.78 -4.80
CA LEU A 18 24.06 4.17 -5.51
C LEU A 18 24.01 3.58 -6.95
N GLY A 19 24.47 4.30 -8.00
CA GLY A 19 24.18 3.94 -9.41
C GLY A 19 25.36 3.67 -10.37
N SER A 20 25.07 3.06 -11.54
CA SER A 20 25.84 3.08 -12.82
C SER A 20 25.10 2.37 -13.99
N GLN A 21 25.50 2.66 -15.25
CA GLN A 21 24.75 2.61 -16.53
C GLN A 21 24.91 1.35 -17.43
N SER A 22 23.93 1.12 -18.35
CA SER A 22 24.01 1.08 -19.86
C SER A 22 23.49 -0.14 -20.69
N ASP A 23 22.38 0.09 -21.39
CA ASP A 23 21.82 -0.36 -22.70
C ASP A 23 21.46 -1.84 -23.09
N GLY A 24 20.13 -2.13 -23.24
CA GLY A 24 19.50 -2.36 -24.58
C GLY A 24 18.63 -3.62 -24.95
N LEU A 25 17.27 -3.49 -24.90
CA LEU A 25 16.13 -3.87 -25.83
C LEU A 25 15.97 -5.31 -26.47
N THR A 26 14.82 -6.06 -26.43
CA THR A 26 13.45 -5.83 -27.00
C THR A 26 12.34 -6.91 -26.67
N GLN A 27 11.08 -6.44 -26.49
CA GLN A 27 9.64 -6.92 -26.62
C GLN A 27 9.15 -8.40 -26.81
N ASN A 28 8.19 -8.86 -25.96
CA ASN A 28 7.15 -9.90 -26.27
C ASN A 28 5.82 -9.78 -25.45
N LEU A 29 4.89 -8.97 -26.00
CA LEU A 29 3.95 -7.96 -25.45
C LEU A 29 2.84 -8.22 -24.38
N PHE A 30 2.65 -9.39 -23.77
CA PHE A 30 1.68 -9.53 -22.64
C PHE A 30 2.13 -10.52 -21.56
N ASN A 31 3.43 -10.77 -21.57
CA ASN A 31 4.27 -11.31 -20.52
C ASN A 31 5.56 -10.46 -20.56
N THR A 32 5.36 -9.15 -20.74
CA THR A 32 6.45 -8.21 -20.97
C THR A 32 6.79 -7.48 -19.73
N ARG A 33 8.08 -7.54 -19.40
CA ARG A 33 8.94 -6.44 -18.95
C ARG A 33 8.31 -5.04 -19.04
N ASP A 34 7.75 -4.70 -20.19
CA ASP A 34 7.14 -3.41 -20.51
C ASP A 34 5.70 -3.15 -19.99
N GLU A 35 5.14 -4.00 -19.12
CA GLU A 35 3.76 -3.92 -18.61
C GLU A 35 3.46 -2.56 -17.99
N GLY A 36 4.31 -2.07 -17.09
CA GLY A 36 4.11 -0.76 -16.46
C GLY A 36 4.06 0.39 -17.48
N ARG A 37 4.83 0.31 -18.57
CA ARG A 37 4.76 1.29 -19.67
C ARG A 37 3.44 1.21 -20.41
N LEU A 38 2.92 0.00 -20.65
CA LEU A 38 1.62 -0.21 -21.32
C LEU A 38 0.46 0.27 -20.45
N VAL A 39 0.50 0.00 -19.14
CA VAL A 39 -0.44 0.53 -18.15
C VAL A 39 -0.39 2.06 -18.15
N TYR A 40 0.81 2.65 -18.09
CA TYR A 40 1.02 4.09 -18.22
C TYR A 40 0.43 4.65 -19.53
N GLN A 41 0.69 4.02 -20.67
CA GLN A 41 0.19 4.47 -21.97
C GLN A 41 -1.33 4.37 -22.09
N LYS A 42 -1.93 3.31 -21.54
CA LYS A 42 -3.38 3.14 -21.48
C LYS A 42 -4.02 4.24 -20.63
N TYR A 43 -3.39 4.59 -19.50
CA TYR A 43 -3.81 5.71 -18.65
C TYR A 43 -3.68 7.07 -19.36
N LYS A 44 -2.49 7.40 -19.89
CA LYS A 44 -2.23 8.69 -20.55
C LYS A 44 -3.19 8.98 -21.70
N ASN A 45 -3.60 7.94 -22.41
CA ASN A 45 -4.51 8.03 -23.55
C ASN A 45 -5.99 7.85 -23.16
N ARG A 46 -6.29 7.64 -21.87
CA ARG A 46 -7.66 7.54 -21.38
C ARG A 46 -8.31 8.92 -21.49
N GLN A 47 -9.42 9.00 -22.23
CA GLN A 47 -10.32 10.14 -22.07
C GLN A 47 -10.79 10.14 -20.61
N ALA A 48 -10.61 11.25 -19.90
CA ALA A 48 -11.07 11.41 -18.53
C ALA A 48 -12.52 10.92 -18.45
N ALA A 49 -12.71 9.73 -17.87
CA ALA A 49 -14.03 9.20 -17.68
C ALA A 49 -14.65 10.14 -16.66
N ALA A 50 -15.65 10.92 -17.09
CA ALA A 50 -16.49 11.63 -16.15
C ALA A 50 -17.05 10.56 -15.21
N LEU A 51 -16.57 10.52 -13.97
CA LEU A 51 -17.07 9.64 -12.93
C LEU A 51 -18.59 9.85 -12.86
N SER A 52 -19.35 8.93 -13.45
CA SER A 52 -20.79 9.02 -13.48
C SER A 52 -21.27 8.78 -12.07
N LYS A 53 -21.75 9.84 -11.42
CA LYS A 53 -22.38 9.81 -10.10
C LYS A 53 -23.42 8.68 -10.04
N GLY A 54 -23.25 7.80 -9.06
CA GLY A 54 -24.27 6.84 -8.66
C GLY A 54 -23.76 5.90 -7.57
N PHE A 55 -24.13 6.20 -6.33
CA PHE A 55 -24.06 5.39 -5.09
C PHE A 55 -22.75 5.44 -4.27
N SER A 56 -22.92 5.51 -2.93
CA SER A 56 -21.99 5.50 -1.76
C SER A 56 -20.64 6.25 -1.78
N LYS A 57 -20.12 6.66 -2.93
CA LYS A 57 -18.80 7.27 -3.14
C LYS A 57 -18.65 8.72 -2.67
N ALA A 58 -19.69 9.34 -2.11
CA ALA A 58 -19.67 10.76 -1.77
C ALA A 58 -18.68 11.07 -0.63
N ASP A 59 -18.44 10.09 0.24
CA ASP A 59 -17.53 10.19 1.37
C ASP A 59 -16.08 9.79 1.01
N ARG A 60 -15.81 9.42 -0.25
CA ARG A 60 -14.45 9.13 -0.70
C ARG A 60 -13.64 10.41 -0.83
N GLY A 61 -12.42 10.35 -0.35
CA GLY A 61 -11.42 11.39 -0.49
C GLY A 61 -10.03 10.80 -0.66
N VAL A 62 -9.11 11.63 -1.12
CA VAL A 62 -7.72 11.27 -1.38
C VAL A 62 -6.74 12.14 -0.63
N GLY A 63 -5.66 11.53 -0.16
CA GLY A 63 -4.58 12.17 0.56
C GLY A 63 -3.33 12.24 -0.30
N ILE A 64 -2.79 13.44 -0.52
CA ILE A 64 -1.56 13.63 -1.31
C ILE A 64 -0.35 13.65 -0.38
N LEU A 65 0.62 12.78 -0.65
CA LEU A 65 1.88 12.68 0.08
C LEU A 65 3.00 13.09 -0.88
N ASP A 66 3.42 14.35 -0.86
CA ASP A 66 4.35 14.94 -1.85
C ASP A 66 5.39 15.87 -1.22
N ARG A 67 5.67 15.71 0.08
CA ARG A 67 6.62 16.57 0.79
C ARG A 67 8.08 16.20 0.56
N GLY A 68 8.33 14.94 0.22
CA GLY A 68 9.65 14.41 -0.11
C GLY A 68 9.88 14.26 -1.61
N GLU A 69 10.87 13.44 -1.94
CA GLU A 69 11.13 12.98 -3.31
C GLU A 69 10.19 11.83 -3.70
N LEU A 70 9.67 11.08 -2.72
CA LEU A 70 8.70 10.00 -2.96
C LEU A 70 7.28 10.56 -2.84
N ALA A 71 6.55 10.57 -3.96
CA ALA A 71 5.19 11.05 -4.04
C ALA A 71 4.17 9.90 -4.15
N ASN A 72 3.00 10.07 -3.51
CA ASN A 72 1.94 9.06 -3.54
C ASN A 72 0.57 9.69 -3.26
N VAL A 73 -0.51 8.99 -3.64
CA VAL A 73 -1.84 9.21 -3.06
C VAL A 73 -2.37 7.95 -2.40
N ALA A 74 -2.97 8.15 -1.23
CA ALA A 74 -3.75 7.14 -0.53
C ALA A 74 -5.21 7.58 -0.42
N GLY A 75 -6.14 6.63 -0.41
CA GLY A 75 -7.57 6.87 -0.26
C GLY A 75 -8.08 6.50 1.14
N ASN A 76 -9.24 7.03 1.51
CA ASN A 76 -10.02 6.50 2.64
C ASN A 76 -10.93 5.34 2.21
N PHE A 77 -10.42 4.42 1.39
CA PHE A 77 -11.17 3.27 0.87
C PHE A 77 -10.21 2.11 0.54
N GLY A 78 -9.20 1.92 1.40
CA GLY A 78 -8.27 0.78 1.34
C GLY A 78 -7.08 0.92 0.39
N ILE A 79 -7.12 1.84 -0.58
CA ILE A 79 -5.99 2.07 -1.50
C ILE A 79 -4.86 2.81 -0.77
N ILE A 80 -3.69 2.16 -0.66
CA ILE A 80 -2.46 2.78 -0.15
C ILE A 80 -1.66 3.38 -1.31
N SER A 81 -1.51 2.65 -2.41
CA SER A 81 -0.95 3.15 -3.67
C SER A 81 -1.64 2.46 -4.83
N ASN A 82 -2.03 3.21 -5.86
CA ASN A 82 -2.55 2.62 -7.10
C ASN A 82 -2.41 3.62 -8.26
N PHE A 83 -1.96 3.12 -9.41
CA PHE A 83 -1.88 3.85 -10.66
C PHE A 83 -3.24 3.92 -11.40
N HIS A 84 -4.30 4.40 -10.74
CA HIS A 84 -5.66 4.35 -11.32
C HIS A 84 -6.45 5.64 -11.39
N LEU A 85 -6.10 6.66 -10.59
CA LEU A 85 -7.04 7.76 -10.37
C LEU A 85 -6.56 9.11 -10.93
N PHE A 86 -5.40 9.63 -10.58
CA PHE A 86 -4.85 10.90 -11.12
C PHE A 86 -3.50 11.21 -10.46
N SER A 87 -2.82 10.18 -9.97
CA SER A 87 -1.89 10.32 -8.86
C SER A 87 -0.57 9.62 -9.12
N PRO A 88 0.55 10.14 -8.58
CA PRO A 88 1.72 9.32 -8.36
C PRO A 88 1.38 8.06 -7.56
N ALA A 89 1.98 6.95 -7.95
CA ALA A 89 1.88 5.63 -7.33
C ALA A 89 3.32 5.21 -6.97
N PHE A 90 3.75 5.73 -5.81
CA PHE A 90 5.17 5.77 -5.40
C PHE A 90 6.06 6.36 -6.50
N HIS A 91 5.69 7.56 -6.98
CA HIS A 91 6.49 8.30 -7.95
C HIS A 91 7.77 8.79 -7.31
N TRP A 92 8.90 8.46 -7.92
CA TRP A 92 10.20 8.88 -7.41
C TRP A 92 11.24 8.94 -8.53
N PRO A 93 12.22 9.85 -8.45
CA PRO A 93 12.22 11.05 -7.61
C PRO A 93 11.19 12.08 -8.09
N SER A 94 10.88 13.09 -7.26
CA SER A 94 9.80 14.05 -7.56
C SER A 94 10.01 14.88 -8.84
N TRP A 95 11.24 14.91 -9.37
CA TRP A 95 11.58 15.58 -10.63
C TRP A 95 11.52 14.66 -11.86
N ALA A 96 11.40 13.36 -11.65
CA ALA A 96 11.28 12.40 -12.74
C ALA A 96 9.94 12.58 -13.46
N ASP A 97 9.86 12.12 -14.70
CA ASP A 97 8.60 12.16 -15.44
C ASP A 97 7.57 11.19 -14.83
N ASP A 98 6.32 11.30 -15.26
CA ASP A 98 5.22 10.49 -14.73
C ASP A 98 5.35 8.99 -15.03
N THR A 99 6.39 8.55 -15.76
CA THR A 99 6.61 7.12 -16.05
C THR A 99 7.27 6.38 -14.89
N HIS A 100 7.92 7.09 -13.97
CA HIS A 100 8.68 6.52 -12.84
C HIS A 100 7.76 6.22 -11.64
N GLN A 101 6.93 5.18 -11.76
CA GLN A 101 5.90 4.80 -10.79
C GLN A 101 6.24 3.45 -10.19
N TYR A 102 6.72 3.43 -8.95
CA TYR A 102 7.34 2.23 -8.42
C TYR A 102 6.36 1.23 -7.81
N CYS A 103 5.09 1.62 -7.61
CA CYS A 103 4.08 0.74 -7.05
C CYS A 103 2.75 0.93 -7.75
N PHE A 104 2.37 -0.04 -8.58
CA PHE A 104 1.13 0.03 -9.34
C PHE A 104 -0.08 -0.43 -8.51
N GLY A 105 0.16 -1.20 -7.44
CA GLY A 105 -0.84 -1.54 -6.43
C GLY A 105 -0.19 -1.83 -5.08
N LEU A 106 -0.65 -1.16 -4.02
CA LEU A 106 -0.35 -1.53 -2.63
C LEU A 106 -1.62 -1.43 -1.81
N GLU A 107 -1.92 -2.52 -1.13
CA GLU A 107 -3.24 -2.74 -0.57
C GLU A 107 -3.19 -3.28 0.84
N LEU A 108 -4.13 -2.83 1.68
CA LEU A 108 -4.32 -3.41 3.01
C LEU A 108 -5.24 -4.62 2.92
N LEU A 109 -4.72 -5.78 3.35
CA LEU A 109 -5.49 -7.00 3.47
C LEU A 109 -5.85 -7.27 4.93
N VAL A 110 -7.12 -7.61 5.18
CA VAL A 110 -7.54 -8.17 6.47
C VAL A 110 -8.32 -9.46 6.26
N GLY A 111 -7.69 -10.58 6.62
CA GLY A 111 -8.29 -11.92 6.55
C GLY A 111 -9.08 -12.25 7.81
N VAL A 112 -10.35 -12.63 7.64
CA VAL A 112 -11.24 -13.07 8.73
C VAL A 112 -12.13 -14.21 8.24
N LYS A 113 -12.23 -15.30 9.02
CA LYS A 113 -13.21 -16.40 8.81
C LYS A 113 -13.21 -17.04 7.39
N GLY A 114 -12.07 -17.14 6.73
CA GLY A 114 -11.99 -17.72 5.38
C GLY A 114 -12.15 -16.72 4.24
N ASP A 115 -12.34 -15.44 4.58
CA ASP A 115 -12.53 -14.34 3.63
C ASP A 115 -11.43 -13.29 3.81
N VAL A 116 -11.23 -12.45 2.80
CA VAL A 116 -10.24 -11.36 2.81
C VAL A 116 -10.91 -10.07 2.40
N VAL A 117 -10.86 -9.07 3.27
CA VAL A 117 -11.28 -7.70 2.95
C VAL A 117 -10.11 -7.00 2.24
N THR A 118 -10.33 -6.57 1.00
CA THR A 118 -9.31 -5.88 0.18
C THR A 118 -9.89 -4.69 -0.59
N SER A 119 -9.02 -3.83 -1.12
CA SER A 119 -9.42 -2.72 -1.97
C SER A 119 -9.59 -3.15 -3.42
N ILE A 120 -8.63 -3.83 -4.02
CA ILE A 120 -8.56 -4.15 -5.44
C ILE A 120 -7.91 -5.52 -5.57
N HIS A 121 -8.29 -6.27 -6.60
CA HIS A 121 -7.59 -7.52 -6.93
C HIS A 121 -6.62 -7.31 -8.09
N ASP A 122 -6.99 -6.47 -9.06
CA ASP A 122 -6.16 -6.15 -10.22
C ASP A 122 -6.05 -4.61 -10.31
N PRO A 123 -4.87 -4.02 -10.07
CA PRO A 123 -4.66 -2.57 -10.11
C PRO A 123 -4.99 -1.96 -11.47
N ALA A 124 -5.05 -2.72 -12.57
CA ALA A 124 -5.48 -2.26 -13.88
C ALA A 124 -7.02 -2.25 -14.06
N THR A 125 -7.79 -2.91 -13.18
CA THR A 125 -9.25 -2.87 -13.21
C THR A 125 -9.79 -1.56 -12.65
N VAL A 126 -10.74 -0.96 -13.38
CA VAL A 126 -11.59 0.14 -12.84
C VAL A 126 -12.62 -0.44 -11.89
N ALA A 127 -12.15 -1.20 -10.89
CA ALA A 127 -13.01 -1.63 -9.81
C ALA A 127 -13.50 -0.36 -9.11
N GLU A 128 -14.79 -0.10 -9.19
CA GLU A 128 -15.43 1.00 -8.47
C GLU A 128 -15.97 0.54 -7.10
N ASN A 129 -16.03 -0.78 -6.91
CA ASN A 129 -16.46 -1.46 -5.70
C ASN A 129 -15.23 -2.08 -5.04
N PHE A 130 -15.00 -1.68 -3.81
CA PHE A 130 -13.92 -2.09 -2.94
C PHE A 130 -14.56 -2.65 -1.67
N ASP A 131 -13.99 -3.69 -1.04
CA ASP A 131 -14.55 -4.17 0.24
C ASP A 131 -14.34 -3.10 1.32
N TRP A 132 -13.20 -2.41 1.24
CA TRP A 132 -12.94 -1.18 1.99
C TRP A 132 -13.69 0.02 1.39
N GLU A 133 -14.46 0.71 2.22
CA GLU A 133 -15.17 1.93 1.83
C GLU A 133 -14.98 3.03 2.86
N ALA A 134 -15.03 4.28 2.39
CA ALA A 134 -15.05 5.45 3.24
C ALA A 134 -16.13 5.31 4.32
N ALA A 135 -15.79 5.64 5.56
CA ALA A 135 -16.77 5.61 6.65
C ALA A 135 -17.89 6.63 6.36
N ASP A 136 -19.14 6.23 6.58
CA ASP A 136 -20.30 7.10 6.33
C ASP A 136 -20.18 8.45 7.05
N GLY A 137 -20.37 9.53 6.30
CA GLY A 137 -20.25 10.90 6.80
C GLY A 137 -18.81 11.39 6.96
N SER A 138 -17.81 10.70 6.42
CA SER A 138 -16.43 11.21 6.41
C SER A 138 -16.33 12.60 5.76
N LEU A 139 -17.08 12.86 4.69
CA LEU A 139 -17.20 14.19 4.11
C LEU A 139 -17.97 15.10 5.07
N GLY A 140 -17.31 16.16 5.51
CA GLY A 140 -17.81 17.13 6.49
C GLY A 140 -17.42 16.82 7.94
N ASN A 141 -17.20 15.55 8.32
CA ASN A 141 -16.77 15.20 9.68
C ASN A 141 -15.28 14.87 9.79
N LEU A 142 -14.63 14.40 8.72
CA LEU A 142 -13.21 14.04 8.68
C LEU A 142 -12.42 14.84 7.65
N PHE A 143 -13.07 15.49 6.70
CA PHE A 143 -12.46 16.43 5.77
C PHE A 143 -13.52 17.39 5.23
N SER A 144 -13.11 18.56 4.76
CA SER A 144 -14.06 19.62 4.37
C SER A 144 -14.81 19.33 3.07
N GLY A 145 -14.14 18.70 2.11
CA GLY A 145 -14.58 18.61 0.72
C GLY A 145 -14.53 19.92 -0.07
N ASN A 146 -14.06 21.02 0.53
CA ASN A 146 -13.91 22.31 -0.14
C ASN A 146 -12.68 22.33 -1.05
N VAL A 147 -11.66 21.56 -0.70
CA VAL A 147 -10.46 21.37 -1.51
C VAL A 147 -10.59 20.05 -2.25
N THR A 148 -10.37 20.09 -3.56
CA THR A 148 -10.46 18.91 -4.44
C THR A 148 -9.18 18.79 -5.27
N VAL A 149 -8.89 17.57 -5.73
CA VAL A 149 -7.90 17.32 -6.79
C VAL A 149 -8.52 17.62 -8.17
N PRO A 150 -7.74 17.65 -9.28
CA PRO A 150 -8.23 18.13 -10.58
C PRO A 150 -9.46 17.39 -11.14
N ASP A 151 -9.70 16.14 -10.75
CA ASP A 151 -10.88 15.38 -11.18
C ASP A 151 -12.14 15.66 -10.34
N GLY A 152 -12.03 16.50 -9.31
CA GLY A 152 -13.10 16.87 -8.38
C GLY A 152 -13.19 16.00 -7.13
N THR A 153 -12.31 14.99 -6.96
CA THR A 153 -12.29 14.17 -5.74
C THR A 153 -11.83 15.03 -4.54
N PRO A 154 -12.58 15.02 -3.41
CA PRO A 154 -12.18 15.71 -2.19
C PRO A 154 -10.77 15.33 -1.69
N GLN A 155 -10.03 16.32 -1.21
CA GLN A 155 -8.80 16.05 -0.46
C GLN A 155 -9.13 15.72 1.01
N LEU A 156 -8.48 14.67 1.51
CA LEU A 156 -8.51 14.31 2.93
C LEU A 156 -7.83 15.39 3.77
N ALA A 157 -8.18 15.43 5.06
CA ALA A 157 -7.57 16.36 6.01
C ALA A 157 -6.04 16.16 6.05
N SER A 158 -5.32 17.22 5.72
CA SER A 158 -3.86 17.27 5.73
C SER A 158 -3.38 18.30 6.76
N SER A 159 -2.39 17.95 7.59
CA SER A 159 -1.97 18.77 8.74
C SER A 159 -1.42 20.16 8.36
N ASP A 160 -0.94 20.30 7.13
CA ASP A 160 -0.34 21.50 6.57
C ASP A 160 -1.32 22.33 5.72
N ASN A 161 -2.56 21.89 5.58
CA ASN A 161 -3.60 22.59 4.84
C ASN A 161 -4.93 22.60 5.60
N PRO A 162 -5.15 23.58 6.50
CA PRO A 162 -6.39 23.70 7.26
C PRO A 162 -7.67 23.84 6.43
N ASP A 163 -7.59 24.23 5.15
CA ASP A 163 -8.77 24.31 4.27
C ASP A 163 -9.36 22.92 3.95
N THR A 164 -8.56 21.86 4.13
CA THR A 164 -9.00 20.46 4.04
C THR A 164 -9.69 19.97 5.31
N TRP A 165 -9.62 20.72 6.42
CA TRP A 165 -10.12 20.26 7.71
C TRP A 165 -11.64 20.40 7.81
N PRO A 166 -12.33 19.44 8.45
CA PRO A 166 -13.75 19.58 8.76
C PRO A 166 -13.99 20.76 9.71
N LEU A 167 -15.23 21.24 9.75
CA LEU A 167 -15.67 22.28 10.67
C LEU A 167 -16.41 21.67 11.86
N ASP A 168 -16.17 22.17 13.06
CA ASP A 168 -16.92 21.80 14.26
C ASP A 168 -18.35 22.41 14.24
N GLY A 169 -19.16 22.07 15.24
CA GLY A 169 -20.53 22.60 15.37
C GLY A 169 -20.62 24.12 15.55
N SER A 170 -19.49 24.82 15.79
CA SER A 170 -19.39 26.28 15.86
C SER A 170 -18.85 26.90 14.58
N GLY A 171 -18.54 26.09 13.55
CA GLY A 171 -17.97 26.52 12.28
C GLY A 171 -16.45 26.74 12.30
N ASN A 172 -15.73 26.27 13.33
CA ASN A 172 -14.27 26.38 13.39
C ASN A 172 -13.61 25.13 12.79
N PRO A 173 -12.53 25.27 11.99
CA PRO A 173 -11.76 24.12 11.52
C PRO A 173 -11.14 23.33 12.67
N PHE A 174 -11.15 21.99 12.59
CA PHE A 174 -10.48 21.13 13.56
C PHE A 174 -9.71 19.99 12.88
N TRP A 175 -8.55 19.62 13.45
CA TRP A 175 -7.79 18.46 13.00
C TRP A 175 -8.50 17.17 13.46
N PRO A 176 -8.90 16.28 12.53
CA PRO A 176 -9.62 15.05 12.89
C PRO A 176 -8.70 13.90 13.29
N GLY A 177 -7.41 13.98 12.91
CA GLY A 177 -6.42 12.96 13.22
C GLY A 177 -5.82 13.10 14.62
N ILE A 178 -4.77 12.32 14.86
CA ILE A 178 -3.97 12.43 16.08
C ILE A 178 -2.91 13.53 15.91
N PHE A 179 -2.67 14.29 16.97
CA PHE A 179 -1.44 15.09 17.06
C PHE A 179 -0.25 14.22 17.44
N ARG A 180 0.96 14.75 17.22
CA ARG A 180 2.22 14.14 17.66
C ARG A 180 2.14 13.74 19.13
N LEU A 181 2.61 12.54 19.43
CA LEU A 181 2.73 12.07 20.81
C LEU A 181 4.03 12.56 21.43
N ASN A 182 3.96 13.04 22.67
CA ASN A 182 5.13 13.27 23.51
C ASN A 182 5.79 11.90 23.80
N PRO A 183 7.09 11.73 23.49
CA PRO A 183 7.76 10.43 23.65
C PRO A 183 7.92 9.99 25.12
N GLU A 184 7.95 10.93 26.07
CA GLU A 184 8.10 10.64 27.49
C GLU A 184 6.77 10.25 28.15
N THR A 185 5.68 10.89 27.75
CA THR A 185 4.37 10.74 28.41
C THR A 185 3.36 9.95 27.60
N GLY A 186 3.59 9.80 26.28
CA GLY A 186 2.62 9.23 25.33
C GLY A 186 1.39 10.11 25.07
N ALA A 187 1.32 11.32 25.64
CA ALA A 187 0.19 12.23 25.47
C ALA A 187 0.29 13.00 24.15
N GLN A 188 -0.86 13.30 23.52
CA GLN A 188 -0.90 14.17 22.35
C GLN A 188 -0.48 15.59 22.71
N VAL A 189 0.31 16.22 21.82
CA VAL A 189 0.70 17.63 21.94
C VAL A 189 -0.08 18.43 20.90
N SER A 190 -1.17 19.06 21.34
CA SER A 190 -2.08 19.80 20.46
C SER A 190 -1.35 20.82 19.59
N GLY A 191 -1.63 20.79 18.27
CA GLY A 191 -1.01 21.69 17.29
C GLY A 191 0.37 21.24 16.80
N GLU A 192 0.90 20.13 17.30
CA GLU A 192 2.15 19.54 16.79
C GLU A 192 1.88 18.28 15.96
N PHE A 193 2.58 18.15 14.84
CA PHE A 193 2.45 17.06 13.88
C PHE A 193 3.75 16.26 13.78
N VAL A 194 3.66 15.03 13.28
CA VAL A 194 4.81 14.12 13.21
C VAL A 194 5.73 14.49 12.04
N SER A 195 5.14 14.88 10.92
CA SER A 195 5.85 15.15 9.67
C SER A 195 5.47 16.51 9.08
N GLU A 196 6.07 16.86 7.95
CA GLU A 196 5.69 18.07 7.22
C GLU A 196 4.30 17.97 6.59
N ARG A 197 3.77 16.76 6.36
CA ARG A 197 2.35 16.52 6.09
C ARG A 197 1.89 15.18 6.66
N ASP A 198 1.00 15.24 7.63
CA ASP A 198 0.24 14.12 8.15
C ASP A 198 -1.12 14.14 7.43
N VAL A 199 -1.57 13.00 6.90
CA VAL A 199 -2.88 12.86 6.26
C VAL A 199 -3.71 11.81 6.98
N TYR A 200 -4.93 12.17 7.37
CA TYR A 200 -5.81 11.29 8.14
C TYR A 200 -6.97 10.73 7.30
N ALA A 201 -7.27 9.45 7.49
CA ALA A 201 -8.39 8.77 6.85
C ALA A 201 -9.04 7.75 7.79
N GLU A 202 -10.35 7.52 7.59
CA GLU A 202 -11.07 6.39 8.17
C GLU A 202 -11.85 5.64 7.10
N PHE A 203 -11.83 4.32 7.18
CA PHE A 203 -12.58 3.45 6.27
C PHE A 203 -13.02 2.16 6.97
N THR A 204 -13.99 1.46 6.38
CA THR A 204 -14.65 0.31 6.97
C THR A 204 -14.90 -0.79 5.94
N ASP A 205 -15.18 -2.00 6.40
CA ASP A 205 -15.55 -3.13 5.55
C ASP A 205 -17.07 -3.18 5.23
N GLN A 206 -17.76 -2.04 5.32
CA GLN A 206 -19.22 -1.95 5.16
C GLN A 206 -19.73 -2.44 3.81
N ASN A 207 -18.87 -2.42 2.79
CA ASN A 207 -19.18 -2.87 1.43
C ASN A 207 -18.61 -4.26 1.11
N ASN A 208 -18.03 -4.97 2.08
CA ASN A 208 -17.52 -6.33 1.86
C ASN A 208 -18.59 -7.22 1.22
N ILE A 209 -18.22 -7.95 0.17
CA ILE A 209 -19.17 -8.73 -0.63
C ILE A 209 -19.88 -9.83 0.19
N ASN A 210 -19.20 -10.36 1.21
CA ASN A 210 -19.74 -11.36 2.13
C ASN A 210 -20.48 -10.75 3.34
N GLY A 211 -20.64 -9.42 3.34
CA GLY A 211 -21.18 -8.63 4.44
C GLY A 211 -20.08 -8.15 5.40
N PRO A 212 -20.33 -7.05 6.13
CA PRO A 212 -19.34 -6.48 7.03
C PRO A 212 -19.05 -7.38 8.23
N TYR A 213 -17.78 -7.53 8.57
CA TYR A 213 -17.30 -8.09 9.83
C TYR A 213 -17.20 -7.05 10.95
N GLY A 214 -17.45 -5.77 10.65
CA GLY A 214 -17.35 -4.67 11.60
C GLY A 214 -15.91 -4.26 11.81
N LEU A 215 -15.13 -4.19 10.72
CA LEU A 215 -13.77 -3.69 10.72
C LEU A 215 -13.79 -2.19 10.42
N LYS A 216 -13.10 -1.43 11.25
CA LYS A 216 -12.81 -0.01 11.02
C LYS A 216 -11.30 0.20 11.04
N VAL A 217 -10.79 0.91 10.06
CA VAL A 217 -9.38 1.29 9.96
C VAL A 217 -9.26 2.79 10.17
N LEU A 218 -8.37 3.20 11.08
CA LEU A 218 -7.87 4.56 11.15
C LEU A 218 -6.49 4.56 10.51
N GLN A 219 -6.32 5.35 9.45
CA GLN A 219 -5.07 5.49 8.73
C GLN A 219 -4.51 6.89 8.97
N THR A 220 -3.23 6.98 9.31
CA THR A 220 -2.46 8.23 9.21
C THR A 220 -1.25 7.99 8.33
N ALA A 221 -1.11 8.76 7.26
CA ALA A 221 0.05 8.71 6.39
C ALA A 221 0.94 9.93 6.62
N TYR A 222 2.26 9.73 6.63
CA TYR A 222 3.24 10.76 6.94
C TYR A 222 4.20 10.97 5.77
N SER A 223 4.37 12.23 5.37
CA SER A 223 5.29 12.63 4.29
C SER A 223 6.28 13.68 4.81
N PHE A 224 7.57 13.43 4.55
CA PHE A 224 8.67 14.22 5.11
C PHE A 224 9.45 14.94 4.02
N SER A 225 9.91 16.17 4.30
CA SER A 225 10.82 16.92 3.42
C SER A 225 12.28 16.91 3.92
N ARG A 226 12.53 16.29 5.07
CA ARG A 226 13.86 16.22 5.69
C ARG A 226 14.78 15.33 4.88
N SER A 227 16.05 15.70 4.76
CA SER A 227 17.04 14.99 3.94
C SER A 227 17.15 13.49 4.24
N TYR A 228 16.99 13.09 5.50
CA TYR A 228 17.05 11.68 5.93
C TYR A 228 15.74 10.90 5.72
N ALA A 229 14.62 11.59 5.44
CA ALA A 229 13.29 10.99 5.38
C ALA A 229 12.51 11.28 4.09
N ARG A 230 13.05 12.10 3.18
CA ARG A 230 12.38 12.51 1.94
C ARG A 230 12.14 11.39 0.93
N ASN A 231 12.79 10.24 1.08
CA ASN A 231 12.66 9.11 0.14
C ASN A 231 11.71 8.02 0.64
N PHE A 232 10.97 8.26 1.72
CA PHE A 232 10.01 7.30 2.21
C PHE A 232 8.74 7.92 2.76
N LEU A 233 7.72 7.08 2.83
CA LEU A 233 6.43 7.37 3.45
C LEU A 233 6.22 6.40 4.62
N ILE A 234 5.48 6.85 5.61
CA ILE A 234 5.07 6.02 6.75
C ILE A 234 3.55 5.95 6.74
N PHE A 235 3.01 4.76 6.91
CA PHE A 235 1.58 4.57 7.14
C PHE A 235 1.39 3.99 8.54
N ASP A 236 0.48 4.55 9.34
CA ASP A 236 0.05 4.00 10.63
C ASP A 236 -1.41 3.59 10.50
N PHE A 237 -1.66 2.31 10.72
CA PHE A 237 -2.98 1.69 10.70
C PHE A 237 -3.38 1.27 12.11
N GLN A 238 -4.53 1.77 12.56
CA GLN A 238 -5.23 1.21 13.70
C GLN A 238 -6.47 0.46 13.21
N ILE A 239 -6.46 -0.86 13.36
CA ILE A 239 -7.57 -1.73 12.96
C ILE A 239 -8.41 -2.04 14.20
N ILE A 240 -9.70 -1.75 14.12
CA ILE A 240 -10.66 -1.79 15.22
C ILE A 240 -11.81 -2.70 14.84
N ASN A 241 -12.08 -3.69 15.67
CA ASN A 241 -13.32 -4.45 15.62
C ASN A 241 -14.44 -3.65 16.33
N THR A 242 -15.42 -3.19 15.56
CA THR A 242 -16.60 -2.45 16.02
C THR A 242 -17.83 -3.34 16.14
N SER A 243 -17.74 -4.60 15.73
CA SER A 243 -18.84 -5.57 15.88
C SER A 243 -19.05 -5.97 17.35
N VAL A 244 -20.18 -6.61 17.61
CA VAL A 244 -20.49 -7.20 18.93
C VAL A 244 -19.71 -8.49 19.19
N ASP A 245 -19.23 -9.13 18.13
CA ASP A 245 -18.54 -10.41 18.18
C ASP A 245 -17.04 -10.19 18.37
N THR A 246 -16.38 -11.13 19.04
CA THR A 246 -14.92 -11.15 19.03
C THR A 246 -14.46 -11.85 17.76
N LEU A 247 -13.69 -11.17 16.93
CA LEU A 247 -12.98 -11.80 15.83
C LEU A 247 -11.79 -12.57 16.41
N ASP A 248 -11.78 -13.89 16.23
CA ASP A 248 -10.61 -14.72 16.43
C ASP A 248 -9.93 -15.00 15.08
N SER A 249 -8.64 -15.34 15.12
CA SER A 249 -7.86 -15.66 13.92
C SER A 249 -7.97 -14.56 12.85
N VAL A 250 -7.40 -13.40 13.13
CA VAL A 250 -7.35 -12.27 12.20
C VAL A 250 -5.94 -12.20 11.61
N TRP A 251 -5.86 -12.15 10.29
CA TRP A 251 -4.62 -11.94 9.55
C TRP A 251 -4.61 -10.51 9.01
N VAL A 252 -3.48 -9.84 9.12
CA VAL A 252 -3.28 -8.49 8.58
C VAL A 252 -2.02 -8.53 7.75
N GLY A 253 -2.10 -8.00 6.54
CA GLY A 253 -1.01 -8.07 5.58
C GLY A 253 -1.22 -7.08 4.45
N TYR A 254 -0.36 -7.23 3.45
CA TYR A 254 -0.35 -6.36 2.29
C TYR A 254 -0.16 -7.21 1.04
N MET A 255 -0.79 -6.78 -0.05
CA MET A 255 -0.44 -7.22 -1.39
C MET A 255 0.18 -6.03 -2.11
N ALA A 256 1.29 -6.29 -2.82
CA ALA A 256 2.08 -5.25 -3.45
C ALA A 256 2.50 -5.69 -4.85
N ASP A 257 2.20 -4.86 -5.84
CA ASP A 257 2.77 -4.88 -7.17
C ASP A 257 3.81 -3.76 -7.25
N PHE A 258 5.04 -4.14 -6.92
CA PHE A 258 6.21 -3.28 -6.93
C PHE A 258 6.97 -3.47 -8.24
N LYS A 259 7.39 -2.36 -8.84
CA LYS A 259 8.21 -2.32 -10.05
C LYS A 259 9.36 -1.37 -9.80
N VAL A 260 10.59 -1.83 -10.01
CA VAL A 260 11.78 -0.98 -9.85
C VAL A 260 12.38 -0.54 -11.18
N ASP A 261 11.85 -1.08 -12.29
CA ASP A 261 12.02 -0.60 -13.66
C ASP A 261 10.92 -1.15 -14.60
N PHE A 262 11.21 -1.26 -15.91
CA PHE A 262 10.37 -1.96 -16.91
C PHE A 262 11.09 -3.15 -17.54
N ASP A 263 12.12 -3.67 -16.92
CA ASP A 263 12.62 -4.99 -17.22
C ASP A 263 12.07 -5.98 -16.18
N ALA A 264 12.56 -7.21 -16.15
CA ALA A 264 12.08 -8.22 -15.18
C ALA A 264 13.29 -8.91 -14.58
N HIS A 265 14.35 -8.13 -14.37
CA HIS A 265 15.58 -8.54 -13.73
C HIS A 265 15.62 -8.03 -12.29
N ASP A 266 14.50 -8.14 -11.59
CA ASP A 266 14.41 -7.64 -10.24
C ASP A 266 14.77 -8.74 -9.25
N HIS A 267 15.59 -8.39 -8.28
CA HIS A 267 15.90 -9.30 -7.18
C HIS A 267 15.10 -8.90 -5.95
N LEU A 268 14.43 -9.88 -5.37
CA LEU A 268 13.80 -9.77 -4.05
C LEU A 268 14.81 -10.17 -2.97
N ARG A 269 15.00 -9.37 -1.91
CA ARG A 269 15.77 -9.73 -0.71
C ARG A 269 15.02 -9.41 0.58
N PHE A 270 15.41 -10.14 1.63
CA PHE A 270 14.99 -9.86 3.01
C PHE A 270 16.13 -9.34 3.87
N VAL A 271 15.80 -8.42 4.77
CA VAL A 271 16.71 -7.92 5.80
C VAL A 271 16.06 -8.06 7.17
N SER A 272 16.80 -8.67 8.11
CA SER A 272 16.50 -8.59 9.54
C SER A 272 17.13 -7.33 10.11
N LEU A 273 16.36 -6.53 10.83
CA LEU A 273 16.90 -5.40 11.59
C LEU A 273 17.51 -5.84 12.92
N ASP A 274 17.21 -7.07 13.36
CA ASP A 274 17.81 -7.69 14.53
C ASP A 274 18.92 -8.66 14.08
N GLU A 275 20.17 -8.24 14.25
CA GLU A 275 21.37 -9.03 13.93
C GLU A 275 21.41 -10.38 14.68
N GLY A 276 20.63 -10.53 15.78
CA GLY A 276 20.52 -11.77 16.56
C GLY A 276 19.38 -12.70 16.14
N LYS A 277 18.43 -12.25 15.31
CA LYS A 277 17.33 -13.07 14.80
C LYS A 277 17.67 -13.67 13.45
N SER A 278 18.28 -14.85 13.49
CA SER A 278 18.32 -15.76 12.34
C SER A 278 16.89 -15.95 11.78
N GLY A 279 16.67 -15.51 10.54
CA GLY A 279 15.38 -15.63 9.85
C GLY A 279 14.38 -14.48 10.07
N GLY A 280 14.77 -13.39 10.74
CA GLY A 280 13.96 -12.17 10.79
C GLY A 280 13.80 -11.55 9.41
N LYS A 281 12.58 -11.14 9.07
CA LYS A 281 12.28 -10.39 7.84
C LYS A 281 11.52 -9.14 8.26
N ASP A 282 12.24 -8.06 8.49
CA ASP A 282 11.63 -6.79 8.90
C ASP A 282 11.45 -5.89 7.68
N LEU A 283 12.44 -5.90 6.77
CA LEU A 283 12.42 -5.24 5.48
C LEU A 283 12.41 -6.29 4.36
N VAL A 284 11.51 -6.11 3.42
CA VAL A 284 11.50 -6.78 2.13
C VAL A 284 11.71 -5.73 1.05
N TYR A 285 12.63 -5.97 0.12
CA TYR A 285 12.83 -5.03 -0.99
C TYR A 285 13.14 -5.74 -2.30
N LEU A 286 12.75 -5.08 -3.37
CA LEU A 286 13.16 -5.36 -4.74
C LEU A 286 14.24 -4.37 -5.14
N TRP A 287 15.15 -4.80 -5.99
CA TRP A 287 16.04 -3.90 -6.71
C TRP A 287 16.35 -4.47 -8.09
N ASP A 288 16.54 -3.57 -9.03
CA ASP A 288 16.90 -3.91 -10.40
C ASP A 288 18.37 -4.36 -10.47
N ALA A 289 18.58 -5.57 -10.98
CA ALA A 289 19.90 -6.20 -11.12
C ALA A 289 20.67 -5.73 -12.36
N ASP A 290 19.96 -5.22 -13.36
CA ASP A 290 20.47 -4.84 -14.67
C ASP A 290 19.95 -3.44 -15.08
N PRO A 291 20.47 -2.36 -14.44
CA PRO A 291 20.09 -0.95 -14.66
C PRO A 291 20.40 -0.40 -16.05
N SER A 292 20.77 -1.31 -16.93
CA SER A 292 21.26 -1.13 -18.27
C SER A 292 20.16 -1.55 -19.28
N GLY A 293 19.22 -2.43 -18.88
CA GLY A 293 18.18 -2.98 -19.75
C GLY A 293 16.85 -2.22 -19.79
N GLY A 294 16.46 -1.55 -18.70
CA GLY A 294 15.15 -0.92 -18.51
C GLY A 294 14.94 0.45 -19.19
N ASN A 295 13.68 0.92 -19.31
CA ASN A 295 13.39 2.26 -19.87
C ASN A 295 13.42 3.40 -18.82
N TRP A 296 13.83 3.15 -17.58
CA TRP A 296 13.99 4.19 -16.54
C TRP A 296 15.47 4.57 -16.42
N ASP A 297 15.76 5.88 -16.44
CA ASP A 297 17.12 6.41 -16.30
C ASP A 297 17.60 6.42 -14.84
N VAL A 298 16.68 6.16 -13.92
CA VAL A 298 16.93 5.90 -12.51
C VAL A 298 16.23 4.60 -12.15
N THR A 299 17.00 3.56 -11.85
CA THR A 299 16.45 2.32 -11.29
C THR A 299 16.72 2.25 -9.79
N GLY A 300 15.78 1.64 -9.08
CA GLY A 300 15.62 1.85 -7.66
C GLY A 300 15.70 0.58 -6.82
N TYR A 301 15.87 0.80 -5.52
CA TYR A 301 15.48 -0.17 -4.52
C TYR A 301 14.07 0.26 -4.09
N LEU A 302 13.11 -0.65 -4.03
CA LEU A 302 11.81 -0.37 -3.44
C LEU A 302 11.48 -1.45 -2.45
N GLY A 303 11.08 -1.07 -1.24
CA GLY A 303 10.83 -2.07 -0.23
C GLY A 303 9.87 -1.63 0.85
N PHE A 304 9.24 -2.63 1.45
CA PHE A 304 8.34 -2.51 2.57
C PHE A 304 9.06 -2.90 3.86
N LEU A 305 9.08 -1.98 4.83
CA LEU A 305 9.58 -2.25 6.17
C LEU A 305 8.43 -2.18 7.19
N SER A 306 8.23 -3.29 7.90
CA SER A 306 7.32 -3.36 9.05
C SER A 306 8.07 -2.99 10.32
N LEU A 307 7.81 -1.82 10.93
CA LEU A 307 8.44 -1.53 12.22
C LEU A 307 7.59 -1.70 13.47
N PHE A 308 6.27 -1.70 13.37
CA PHE A 308 5.43 -2.07 14.51
C PHE A 308 4.30 -2.99 14.10
N THR A 309 4.21 -4.13 14.79
CA THR A 309 3.13 -5.11 14.66
C THR A 309 2.55 -5.47 16.02
N PRO A 310 1.29 -5.94 16.08
CA PRO A 310 0.70 -6.45 17.32
C PRO A 310 1.59 -7.50 17.97
N GLY A 311 2.01 -7.24 19.21
CA GLY A 311 2.90 -8.14 19.95
C GLY A 311 4.34 -8.19 19.44
N ASN A 312 4.76 -7.23 18.61
CA ASN A 312 6.11 -7.14 18.03
C ASN A 312 6.53 -8.43 17.29
N ARG A 313 5.61 -8.97 16.49
CA ARG A 313 5.78 -10.25 15.78
C ARG A 313 6.60 -10.11 14.49
N GLY A 314 6.68 -8.91 13.93
CA GLY A 314 7.26 -8.65 12.62
C GLY A 314 6.43 -9.29 11.50
N ILE A 315 7.06 -9.53 10.35
CA ILE A 315 6.48 -10.29 9.25
C ILE A 315 6.51 -11.77 9.64
N THR A 316 5.33 -12.38 9.78
CA THR A 316 5.21 -13.80 10.12
C THR A 316 5.02 -14.69 8.91
N ASP A 317 4.49 -14.10 7.82
CA ASP A 317 4.17 -14.78 6.58
C ASP A 317 4.55 -13.85 5.41
N PHE A 318 5.21 -14.39 4.38
CA PHE A 318 5.62 -13.66 3.18
C PHE A 318 5.74 -14.62 2.01
N HIS A 319 5.04 -14.26 0.92
CA HIS A 319 4.98 -15.03 -0.31
C HIS A 319 5.17 -14.12 -1.52
N TYR A 320 6.08 -14.48 -2.40
CA TYR A 320 6.21 -13.85 -3.73
C TYR A 320 5.69 -14.83 -4.79
N PHE A 321 5.20 -14.32 -5.90
CA PHE A 321 4.68 -15.13 -7.00
C PHE A 321 4.80 -14.35 -8.31
N ASP A 322 4.81 -15.08 -9.42
CA ASP A 322 4.81 -14.49 -10.76
C ASP A 322 3.42 -13.89 -11.09
N ASN A 323 3.40 -12.79 -11.84
CA ASN A 323 2.16 -12.13 -12.30
C ASN A 323 1.20 -13.09 -13.04
N ILE A 324 1.67 -14.14 -13.72
CA ILE A 324 0.77 -15.12 -14.36
C ILE A 324 0.00 -16.00 -13.36
N TYR A 325 0.46 -16.01 -12.10
CA TYR A 325 -0.17 -16.68 -10.97
C TYR A 325 -0.70 -15.66 -9.96
N GLU A 326 -0.92 -14.40 -10.36
CA GLU A 326 -1.63 -13.46 -9.50
C GLU A 326 -2.93 -14.13 -9.01
N PRO A 327 -3.23 -14.10 -7.69
CA PRO A 327 -4.53 -14.58 -7.23
C PRO A 327 -5.64 -13.83 -7.98
N SER A 328 -6.88 -14.28 -7.91
CA SER A 328 -8.02 -13.53 -8.49
C SER A 328 -9.29 -13.63 -7.66
N THR A 329 -9.19 -14.27 -6.49
CA THR A 329 -10.32 -14.61 -5.62
C THR A 329 -9.90 -14.51 -4.15
N ASN A 330 -10.84 -14.15 -3.28
CA ASN A 330 -10.58 -14.04 -1.84
C ASN A 330 -10.14 -15.38 -1.25
N GLU A 331 -10.63 -16.51 -1.76
CA GLU A 331 -10.21 -17.84 -1.30
C GLU A 331 -8.74 -18.12 -1.60
N GLN A 332 -8.24 -17.69 -2.76
CA GLN A 332 -6.81 -17.80 -3.09
C GLN A 332 -5.96 -16.89 -2.20
N VAL A 333 -6.35 -15.63 -2.07
CA VAL A 333 -5.64 -14.66 -1.20
C VAL A 333 -5.64 -15.15 0.25
N TRP A 334 -6.76 -15.73 0.72
CA TRP A 334 -6.86 -16.32 2.05
C TRP A 334 -5.86 -17.46 2.26
N GLU A 335 -5.80 -18.43 1.34
CA GLU A 335 -4.89 -19.56 1.44
C GLU A 335 -3.42 -19.10 1.45
N ILE A 336 -3.08 -18.07 0.66
CA ILE A 336 -1.74 -17.47 0.63
C ILE A 336 -1.45 -16.74 1.95
N MET A 337 -2.33 -15.81 2.37
CA MET A 337 -2.14 -14.95 3.54
C MET A 337 -2.07 -15.73 4.86
N SER A 338 -2.82 -16.83 4.95
CA SER A 338 -2.85 -17.69 6.14
C SER A 338 -1.81 -18.81 6.12
N SER A 339 -1.07 -18.95 5.02
CA SER A 339 -0.16 -20.06 4.73
C SER A 339 -0.85 -21.43 4.78
N ASP A 340 -2.09 -21.51 4.27
CA ASP A 340 -2.86 -22.76 4.20
C ASP A 340 -2.42 -23.61 3.00
N THR A 341 -1.49 -24.51 3.26
CA THR A 341 -0.98 -25.44 2.23
C THR A 341 -1.85 -26.68 1.99
N LEU A 342 -2.97 -26.82 2.71
CA LEU A 342 -3.93 -27.92 2.55
C LEU A 342 -5.17 -27.49 1.76
N GLY A 343 -5.30 -26.20 1.52
CA GLY A 343 -6.28 -25.60 0.64
C GLY A 343 -6.26 -26.16 -0.79
N SER A 344 -7.33 -25.86 -1.54
CA SER A 344 -7.53 -26.35 -2.91
C SER A 344 -7.68 -25.24 -3.95
N HIS A 345 -7.63 -23.98 -3.53
CA HIS A 345 -7.80 -22.83 -4.40
C HIS A 345 -6.50 -22.39 -5.07
N ILE A 346 -5.34 -22.73 -4.49
CA ILE A 346 -4.01 -22.46 -5.06
C ILE A 346 -3.22 -23.71 -5.43
N THR A 347 -2.34 -23.55 -6.42
CA THR A 347 -1.26 -24.51 -6.67
C THR A 347 -0.07 -24.14 -5.79
N ARG A 348 0.16 -24.91 -4.71
CA ARG A 348 1.16 -24.62 -3.66
C ARG A 348 2.53 -24.19 -4.19
N SER A 349 3.04 -24.84 -5.24
CA SER A 349 4.38 -24.57 -5.79
C SER A 349 4.54 -23.18 -6.40
N ASN A 350 3.44 -22.45 -6.62
CA ASN A 350 3.48 -21.12 -7.23
C ASN A 350 3.58 -19.99 -6.19
N TYR A 351 3.35 -20.30 -4.91
CA TYR A 351 3.24 -19.29 -3.84
C TYR A 351 4.10 -19.60 -2.61
N PHE A 352 4.53 -20.85 -2.42
CA PHE A 352 5.30 -21.26 -1.23
C PHE A 352 6.67 -21.80 -1.61
N HIS A 353 7.69 -20.97 -1.40
CA HIS A 353 9.04 -21.21 -1.92
C HIS A 353 10.02 -21.58 -0.81
N GLY A 354 10.49 -22.83 -0.82
CA GLY A 354 11.48 -23.33 0.15
C GLY A 354 10.86 -24.20 1.25
N GLN A 355 11.61 -24.39 2.34
CA GLN A 355 11.24 -25.34 3.40
C GLN A 355 10.25 -24.76 4.42
N ASN A 356 10.28 -23.43 4.61
CA ASN A 356 9.35 -22.75 5.50
C ASN A 356 8.14 -22.28 4.70
N TYR A 357 7.02 -22.98 4.84
CA TYR A 357 5.80 -22.66 4.11
C TYR A 357 5.14 -21.34 4.56
N ARG A 358 5.61 -20.69 5.62
CA ARG A 358 5.16 -19.34 6.01
C ARG A 358 6.02 -18.25 5.39
N LEU A 359 7.30 -18.52 5.18
CA LEU A 359 8.25 -17.50 4.79
C LEU A 359 9.06 -18.02 3.63
N ASP A 360 8.81 -17.46 2.45
CA ASP A 360 9.53 -17.86 1.25
C ASP A 360 11.04 -17.65 1.37
N ASN A 361 11.84 -18.43 0.67
CA ASN A 361 13.27 -18.22 0.59
C ASN A 361 13.58 -17.25 -0.56
N ASP A 362 14.13 -16.08 -0.24
CA ASP A 362 14.54 -15.08 -1.24
C ASP A 362 15.70 -15.56 -2.11
N SER A 363 16.51 -16.52 -1.62
CA SER A 363 17.53 -17.17 -2.45
C SER A 363 16.96 -18.00 -3.61
N LEU A 364 15.63 -18.21 -3.63
CA LEU A 364 14.94 -18.92 -4.71
C LEU A 364 14.25 -17.96 -5.69
N ALA A 365 14.13 -16.67 -5.34
CA ALA A 365 13.37 -15.70 -6.12
C ALA A 365 13.94 -15.57 -7.54
N ASP A 366 15.27 -15.50 -7.65
CA ASP A 366 15.97 -15.38 -8.92
C ASP A 366 15.69 -16.54 -9.90
N PHE A 367 15.21 -17.69 -9.42
CA PHE A 367 14.90 -18.87 -10.24
C PHE A 367 13.42 -18.97 -10.64
N MET A 368 12.59 -18.03 -10.22
CA MET A 368 11.15 -18.08 -10.48
C MET A 368 10.73 -17.42 -11.79
N ASP A 369 11.59 -16.67 -12.48
CA ASP A 369 11.32 -16.21 -13.85
C ASP A 369 11.09 -17.43 -14.79
N PRO A 370 9.84 -17.66 -15.24
CA PRO A 370 9.50 -18.80 -16.08
C PRO A 370 10.03 -18.64 -17.50
N ALA A 371 10.39 -17.43 -17.92
CA ALA A 371 10.99 -17.13 -19.21
C ALA A 371 12.50 -17.32 -19.20
N ASN A 372 13.19 -17.03 -18.08
CA ASN A 372 14.65 -17.18 -17.98
C ASN A 372 15.18 -17.35 -16.54
N PRO A 373 15.31 -18.60 -16.05
CA PRO A 373 15.77 -18.86 -14.68
C PRO A 373 17.14 -18.25 -14.38
N GLY A 374 17.24 -17.52 -13.27
CA GLY A 374 18.46 -16.89 -12.76
C GLY A 374 18.58 -15.39 -13.04
N LEU A 375 17.58 -14.78 -13.68
CA LEU A 375 17.59 -13.34 -13.98
C LEU A 375 16.81 -12.47 -12.99
N GLY A 376 15.98 -13.04 -12.11
CA GLY A 376 15.15 -12.26 -11.18
C GLY A 376 13.70 -12.72 -11.16
N THR A 377 12.83 -11.90 -10.57
CA THR A 377 11.35 -12.02 -10.59
C THR A 377 10.73 -10.86 -11.32
#